data_AF-A0A7G9YZN4-F1
#
_entry.id   AF-A0A7G9YZN4-F1
#
_cell.length_a   1.000
_cell.length_b   1.000
_cell.length_c   1.000
_cell.angle_alpha   90.00
_cell.angle_beta   90.00
_cell.angle_gamma   90.00
#
_symmetry.space_group_name_H-M   'P 1'
#
loop_
_entity.id
_entity.type
_entity.pdbx_description
1 polymer ?
#
loop_
_entity_poly.entity_id
_entity_poly.type
_entity_poly.pdbx_seq_one_letter_code
_entity_poly.pdbx_strand_id
1 'polypeptide(L)' 'MEPIRKALLAICVLLLLIGIGTEGFMYLEGLSQLDAFYLTVVTLTTVGYGDIAIHTDYGKLFAAGLIISGVGASSQN' A
#
# COMPACT_ATOMS: atom_id res chain seq x y z
N MET A 1 15.80 4.41 -23.32
CA MET A 1 15.89 5.39 -22.21
C MET A 1 14.52 5.69 -21.59
N GLU A 2 13.47 5.94 -22.39
CA GLU A 2 12.09 6.16 -21.90
C GLU A 2 11.47 5.04 -21.01
N PRO A 3 11.59 3.73 -21.32
CA PRO A 3 10.96 2.69 -20.51
C PRO A 3 11.60 2.51 -19.13
N ILE A 4 12.92 2.69 -19.03
CA ILE A 4 13.66 2.57 -17.77
C ILE A 4 13.25 3.69 -16.81
N ARG A 5 13.09 4.93 -17.29
CA ARG A 5 12.63 6.05 -16.45
C ARG A 5 11.22 5.80 -15.89
N LYS A 6 10.30 5.29 -16.71
CA LYS A 6 8.94 4.92 -16.26
C LYS A 6 8.95 3.81 -15.23
N ALA A 7 9.76 2.77 -15.44
CA ALA A 7 9.92 1.67 -14.49
C ALA A 7 10.49 2.16 -13.15
N LEU A 8 11.53 3.00 -13.17
CA LEU A 8 12.10 3.60 -11.96
C LEU A 8 11.07 4.45 -11.22
N LEU A 9 10.29 5.28 -11.93
CA LEU A 9 9.21 6.07 -11.33
C LEU A 9 8.16 5.17 -10.68
N ALA A 10 7.73 4.09 -11.34
CA ALA A 10 6.78 3.14 -10.78
C ALA A 10 7.31 2.46 -9.51
N ILE A 11 8.58 2.06 -9.49
CA ILE A 11 9.24 1.49 -8.31
C ILE A 11 9.29 2.52 -7.18
N CYS A 12 9.67 3.77 -7.47
CA CYS A 12 9.69 4.84 -6.48
C CYS A 12 8.30 5.10 -5.89
N VAL A 13 7.26 5.16 -6.72
CA VAL A 13 5.87 5.33 -6.27
C VAL A 13 5.44 4.15 -5.40
N LEU A 14 5.75 2.92 -5.80
CA LEU A 14 5.44 1.73 -5.01
C LEU A 14 6.12 1.75 -3.64
N LEU A 15 7.40 2.10 -3.57
CA LEU A 15 8.13 2.21 -2.30
C LEU A 15 7.54 3.31 -1.40
N LEU A 16 7.12 4.43 -1.99
CA LEU A 16 6.42 5.50 -1.25
C LEU A 16 5.08 5.03 -0.70
N LEU A 17 4.27 4.34 -1.50
CA LEU A 17 2.99 3.78 -1.05
C LEU A 17 3.19 2.72 0.04
N ILE A 18 4.24 1.90 -0.06
CA ILE A 18 4.58 0.92 0.99
C ILE A 18 4.95 1.64 2.29
N GLY A 19 5.78 2.69 2.22
CA GLY A 19 6.14 3.49 3.40
C GLY A 19 4.92 4.13 4.06
N ILE A 20 4.11 4.85 3.27
CA ILE A 20 2.89 5.52 3.74
C ILE A 20 1.89 4.51 4.31
N GLY A 21 1.67 3.40 3.60
CA GLY A 21 0.79 2.31 4.04
C GLY A 21 1.22 1.71 5.38
N THR A 22 2.52 1.41 5.51
CA THR A 22 3.09 0.82 6.72
C THR A 22 2.93 1.74 7.91
N GLU A 23 3.34 3.00 7.79
CA GLU A 23 3.17 3.98 8.87
C GLU A 23 1.69 4.20 9.19
N GLY A 24 0.83 4.34 8.18
CA GLY A 24 -0.61 4.52 8.35
C GLY A 24 -1.26 3.37 9.14
N PHE A 25 -0.97 2.12 8.79
CA PHE A 25 -1.50 0.97 9.51
C PHE A 25 -0.89 0.79 10.90
N MET A 26 0.37 1.17 11.13
CA MET A 26 0.92 1.20 12.49
C MET A 26 0.14 2.17 13.39
N TYR A 27 -0.14 3.38 12.92
CA TYR A 27 -0.83 4.40 13.73
C TYR A 27 -2.34 4.15 13.85
N LEU A 28 -3.00 3.75 12.77
CA LEU A 28 -4.46 3.61 12.72
C LEU A 28 -4.96 2.28 13.29
N GLU A 29 -4.20 1.20 13.10
CA GLU A 29 -4.59 -0.15 13.55
C GLU A 29 -3.75 -0.65 14.73
N GLY A 30 -2.73 0.11 15.17
CA GLY A 30 -1.86 -0.29 16.29
C GLY A 30 -1.00 -1.52 15.99
N LEU A 31 -0.74 -1.78 14.70
CA LEU A 31 0.02 -2.94 14.25
C LEU A 31 1.52 -2.80 14.50
N SER A 32 2.22 -3.93 14.67
CA SER A 32 3.67 -3.94 14.65
C SER A 32 4.20 -3.48 13.28
N GLN A 33 5.44 -3.01 13.22
CA GLN A 33 6.03 -2.56 11.95
C GLN A 33 6.02 -3.66 10.88
N LEU A 34 6.27 -4.92 11.27
CA LEU A 34 6.26 -6.04 10.32
C LEU A 34 4.85 -6.38 9.85
N ASP A 35 3.88 -6.39 10.76
CA ASP A 35 2.47 -6.68 10.43
C ASP A 35 1.86 -5.60 9.55
N ALA A 36 2.17 -4.33 9.83
CA ALA A 36 1.73 -3.20 9.02
C ALA A 36 2.36 -3.20 7.63
N PHE A 37 3.65 -3.53 7.53
CA PHE A 37 4.34 -3.69 6.25
C PHE A 37 3.72 -4.84 5.44
N TYR A 38 3.52 -5.98 6.08
CA TYR A 38 2.90 -7.14 5.45
C TYR A 38 1.47 -6.82 4.98
N LEU A 39 0.64 -6.22 5.84
CA LEU A 39 -0.72 -5.80 5.50
C LEU A 39 -0.73 -4.82 4.32
N THR A 40 0.22 -3.88 4.28
CA THR A 40 0.38 -2.94 3.17
C THR A 40 0.67 -3.64 1.86
N VAL A 41 1.64 -4.58 1.86
CA VAL A 41 2.04 -5.33 0.66
C VAL A 41 0.87 -6.17 0.15
N VAL A 42 0.20 -6.95 1.01
CA VAL A 42 -0.92 -7.81 0.58
C VAL A 42 -2.13 -6.99 0.12
N THR A 43 -2.29 -5.77 0.62
CA THR A 43 -3.32 -4.81 0.19
C THR A 43 -3.01 -4.25 -1.20
N LEU A 44 -1.79 -3.70 -1.40
CA LEU A 44 -1.38 -3.11 -2.68
C LEU A 44 -1.26 -4.13 -3.80
N THR A 45 -0.91 -5.37 -3.47
CA THR A 45 -0.86 -6.50 -4.43
C THR A 45 -2.21 -7.17 -4.62
N THR A 46 -3.26 -6.73 -3.91
CA THR A 46 -4.62 -7.30 -3.95
C THR A 46 -4.70 -8.78 -3.57
N VAL A 47 -3.68 -9.32 -2.89
CA VAL A 47 -3.65 -10.71 -2.43
C VAL A 47 -4.64 -10.94 -1.30
N GLY A 48 -4.64 -10.05 -0.29
CA GLY A 48 -5.65 -10.01 0.76
C GLY A 48 -5.89 -11.34 1.50
N TYR A 49 -4.85 -11.95 2.07
CA TYR A 49 -4.96 -13.24 2.79
C TYR A 49 -5.99 -13.25 3.93
N GLY A 50 -6.25 -12.10 4.56
CA GLY A 50 -7.27 -11.96 5.61
C GLY A 50 -6.84 -12.48 6.98
N ASP A 51 -5.57 -12.83 7.15
CA ASP A 51 -4.93 -13.21 8.41
C ASP A 51 -4.70 -12.00 9.34
N ILE A 52 -4.44 -10.83 8.76
CA ILE A 52 -4.46 -9.54 9.46
C ILE A 52 -5.57 -8.69 8.84
N ALA A 53 -6.50 -8.21 9.68
CA ALA A 53 -7.65 -7.45 9.27
C ALA A 53 -7.62 -6.01 9.79
N ILE A 54 -8.30 -5.13 9.07
CA ILE A 54 -8.48 -3.72 9.42
C ILE A 54 -9.78 -3.60 10.22
N HIS A 55 -9.69 -3.12 11.45
CA HIS A 55 -10.81 -3.06 12.38
C HIS A 55 -11.37 -1.65 12.52
N THR A 56 -10.51 -0.62 12.43
CA THR A 56 -10.93 0.76 12.66
C THR A 56 -11.57 1.37 11.41
N ASP A 57 -12.54 2.26 11.62
CA ASP A 57 -13.20 2.93 10.49
C ASP A 57 -12.25 3.88 9.75
N TYR A 58 -11.32 4.51 10.47
CA TYR A 58 -10.26 5.32 9.87
C TYR A 58 -9.26 4.47 9.08
N GLY A 59 -8.90 3.29 9.58
CA GLY A 59 -8.05 2.33 8.85
C GLY A 59 -8.71 1.83 7.57
N LYS A 60 -10.04 1.60 7.58
CA LYS A 60 -10.79 1.23 6.37
C LYS A 60 -10.78 2.34 5.32
N LEU A 61 -11.03 3.59 5.75
CA LEU A 61 -10.97 4.75 4.87
C LEU A 61 -9.56 4.95 4.29
N PHE A 62 -8.53 4.80 5.12
CA PHE A 62 -7.14 4.87 4.72
C PHE A 62 -6.79 3.78 3.69
N ALA A 63 -7.15 2.53 3.94
CA ALA A 63 -6.92 1.43 3.03
C ALA A 63 -7.63 1.62 1.69
N ALA A 64 -8.87 2.13 1.68
CA ALA A 64 -9.57 2.46 0.45
C ALA A 64 -8.79 3.49 -0.39
N GLY A 65 -8.27 4.55 0.23
CA GLY A 65 -7.41 5.52 -0.43
C GLY A 65 -6.09 4.94 -0.95
N LEU A 66 -5.48 4.04 -0.18
CA LEU A 66 -4.24 3.35 -0.55
C LEU A 66 -4.43 2.44 -1.78
N ILE A 67 -5.53 1.68 -1.82
CA ILE A 67 -5.88 0.81 -2.95
C ILE A 67 -6.11 1.63 -4.22
N ILE A 68 -6.89 2.72 -4.15
CA ILE A 68 -7.13 3.61 -5.30
C ILE A 68 -5.82 4.19 -5.83
N SER A 69 -4.91 4.57 -4.92
CA SER A 69 -3.59 5.11 -5.28
C SER A 69 -2.68 4.06 -5.92
N GLY A 70 -2.74 2.80 -5.46
CA GLY A 70 -1.98 1.68 -6.02
C GLY A 70 -2.42 1.30 -7.43
N VAL A 71 -3.72 1.28 -7.70
CA VAL A 71 -4.28 0.96 -9.04
C VAL A 71 -3.92 2.04 -10.08
N GLY A 72 -3.81 3.31 -9.69
CA GLY A 72 -3.39 4.38 -10.59
C GLY A 72 -1.95 4.23 -11.12
N ALA A 73 -1.08 3.51 -10.41
CA ALA A 73 0.32 3.31 -10.82
C ALA A 73 0.46 2.31 -11.98
N SER A 74 -0.48 1.38 -12.16
CA SER A 74 -0.43 0.31 -13.17
C SER A 74 -1.04 0.69 -14.52
N SER A 75 -1.77 1.82 -14.63
CA SER A 75 -2.47 2.23 -15.85
C SER A 75 -1.69 3.16 -16.78
N GLN A 76 -0.38 3.34 -16.58
CA GLN A 76 0.45 4.18 -17.45
C GLN A 76 0.82 3.45 -18.75
N ASN A 77 -0.16 3.26 -19.63
CA ASN A 77 0.03 2.70 -20.97
C ASN A 77 -0.13 3.79 -22.04
#